data_AF-A0A147F285-F1
#
_entry.id   AF-A0A147F285-F1
#
_cell.length_a   1.000
_cell.length_b   1.000
_cell.length_c   1.000
_cell.angle_alpha   90.00
_cell.angle_beta   90.00
_cell.angle_gamma   90.00
#
_symmetry.space_group_name_H-M   'P 1'
#
loop_
_entity.id
_entity.type
_entity.pdbx_description
1 polymer ?
#
loop_
_entity_poly.entity_id
_entity_poly.type
_entity_poly.pdbx_seq_one_letter_code
_entity_poly.pdbx_strand_id
1 'polypeptide(L)'
;MPPGIPTPVTSNEEQFIASTIVESRLGPVRQTYSGTTEFPPIAKAYTELSQVVRESGLLVRTRVFYALVGSALVLAFAGCIAGFVLLGDSWFQLLIAAALGILFTQVAFLAHEANHRQIFASGPANDRLALWIGNGVVGMSQSWWASKHTRHHANPNRVGKDPDIEIDTISFLDEDAAKAR
;
A
#
# COMPACT_ATOMS: atom_id res chain seq x y z
N MET A 1 -2.28 -76.58 -31.83
CA MET A 1 -3.68 -76.53 -31.34
C MET A 1 -4.27 -75.17 -31.68
N PRO A 2 -5.58 -75.09 -31.96
CA PRO A 2 -6.19 -74.07 -32.82
C PRO A 2 -6.87 -72.95 -31.98
N PRO A 3 -7.78 -72.10 -32.50
CA PRO A 3 -7.78 -70.65 -32.31
C PRO A 3 -8.82 -70.19 -31.26
N GLY A 4 -8.92 -68.88 -31.02
CA GLY A 4 -10.04 -68.32 -30.26
C GLY A 4 -10.16 -66.81 -30.40
N ILE A 5 -10.98 -66.36 -31.36
CA ILE A 5 -11.59 -65.02 -31.34
C ILE A 5 -12.85 -65.10 -30.47
N PRO A 6 -13.10 -64.09 -29.64
CA PRO A 6 -14.45 -63.55 -29.53
C PRO A 6 -14.46 -62.02 -29.74
N THR A 7 -15.31 -61.56 -30.64
CA THR A 7 -15.86 -60.20 -30.75
C THR A 7 -17.22 -60.14 -29.99
N PRO A 8 -17.98 -59.03 -30.02
CA PRO A 8 -17.74 -57.65 -29.58
C PRO A 8 -18.92 -57.12 -28.72
N VAL A 9 -18.81 -56.05 -27.92
CA VAL A 9 -20.01 -55.27 -27.49
C VAL A 9 -19.68 -53.78 -27.30
N THR A 10 -20.21 -53.00 -28.27
CA THR A 10 -20.94 -51.70 -28.23
C THR A 10 -20.53 -50.63 -27.20
N SER A 11 -20.08 -49.44 -27.60
CA SER A 11 -20.81 -48.26 -28.11
C SER A 11 -20.93 -47.18 -27.03
N ASN A 12 -20.46 -45.96 -27.33
CA ASN A 12 -21.26 -44.75 -27.22
C ASN A 12 -20.48 -43.55 -27.77
N GLU A 13 -21.16 -42.81 -28.63
CA GLU A 13 -20.80 -41.47 -29.09
C GLU A 13 -20.68 -40.52 -27.90
N GLU A 14 -19.61 -39.71 -27.85
CA GLU A 14 -19.67 -38.43 -27.16
C GLU A 14 -19.17 -37.32 -28.07
N GLN A 15 -20.09 -36.39 -28.29
CA GLN A 15 -19.93 -35.12 -28.96
C GLN A 15 -18.82 -34.32 -28.28
N PHE A 16 -17.81 -33.91 -29.04
CA PHE A 16 -16.82 -32.94 -28.57
C PHE A 16 -17.49 -31.58 -28.38
N ILE A 17 -17.92 -31.31 -27.14
CA ILE A 17 -18.26 -29.96 -26.68
C ILE A 17 -17.01 -29.11 -26.82
N ALA A 18 -17.16 -27.96 -27.50
CA ALA A 18 -16.14 -26.95 -27.65
C ALA A 18 -15.50 -26.62 -26.29
N SER A 19 -14.26 -27.07 -26.12
CA SER A 19 -13.45 -26.78 -24.94
C SER A 19 -12.93 -25.35 -25.06
N THR A 20 -13.53 -24.42 -24.34
CA THR A 20 -12.99 -23.06 -24.16
C THR A 20 -11.83 -23.11 -23.17
N ILE A 21 -10.78 -23.89 -23.48
CA ILE A 21 -9.49 -23.70 -22.83
C ILE A 21 -8.86 -22.50 -23.52
N VAL A 22 -8.83 -21.37 -22.81
CA VAL A 22 -7.98 -20.24 -23.19
C VAL A 22 -6.54 -20.71 -23.04
N GLU A 23 -5.95 -21.17 -24.14
CA GLU A 23 -4.56 -21.55 -24.20
C GLU A 23 -3.69 -20.34 -23.84
N SER A 24 -2.86 -20.49 -22.80
CA SER A 24 -1.91 -19.45 -22.36
C SER A 24 -0.99 -19.10 -23.52
N ARG A 25 -1.22 -17.96 -24.18
CA ARG A 25 -0.38 -17.43 -25.27
C ARG A 25 0.97 -16.89 -24.78
N LEU A 26 1.19 -16.86 -23.47
CA LEU A 26 2.49 -16.62 -22.90
C LEU A 26 3.19 -17.98 -22.89
N GLY A 27 4.28 -18.12 -23.66
CA GLY A 27 5.08 -19.35 -23.73
C GLY A 27 5.57 -19.83 -22.35
N PRO A 28 6.36 -20.91 -22.27
CA PRO A 28 6.78 -21.48 -21.00
C PRO A 28 7.33 -20.40 -20.06
N VAL A 29 6.65 -20.16 -18.93
CA VAL A 29 7.13 -19.21 -17.92
C VAL A 29 8.46 -19.75 -17.42
N ARG A 30 9.55 -19.12 -17.86
CA ARG A 30 10.90 -19.51 -17.47
C ARG A 30 11.06 -19.13 -16.00
N GLN A 31 10.93 -20.12 -15.12
CA GLN A 31 11.21 -19.96 -13.70
C GLN A 31 12.69 -19.60 -13.54
N THR A 32 12.97 -18.33 -13.22
CA THR A 32 14.31 -17.89 -12.86
C THR A 32 14.50 -18.16 -11.37
N TYR A 33 15.40 -19.08 -11.04
CA TYR A 33 15.84 -19.31 -9.68
C TYR A 33 17.03 -18.41 -9.39
N SER A 34 16.97 -17.58 -8.35
CA SER A 34 18.13 -16.80 -7.91
C SER A 34 19.16 -17.74 -7.30
N GLY A 35 20.21 -18.07 -8.06
CA GLY A 35 21.38 -18.76 -7.52
C GLY A 35 22.17 -17.84 -6.60
N THR A 36 22.80 -18.38 -5.56
CA THR A 36 23.68 -17.62 -4.65
C THR A 36 24.93 -17.06 -5.32
N THR A 37 25.22 -17.49 -6.56
CA THR A 37 26.29 -17.01 -7.43
C THR A 37 25.95 -15.71 -8.14
N GLU A 38 24.67 -15.47 -8.48
CA GLU A 38 24.20 -14.24 -9.14
C GLU A 38 23.63 -13.23 -8.14
N PHE A 39 22.99 -13.74 -7.07
CA PHE A 39 22.49 -12.92 -5.97
C PHE A 39 23.24 -13.28 -4.68
N PRO A 40 24.01 -12.35 -4.08
CA PRO A 40 24.59 -12.58 -2.77
C PRO A 40 23.47 -12.88 -1.75
N PRO A 41 23.78 -13.53 -0.62
CA PRO A 41 22.80 -13.72 0.46
C PRO A 41 22.06 -12.41 0.73
N ILE A 42 20.73 -12.43 0.78
CA ILE A 42 19.87 -11.22 0.78
C ILE A 42 20.34 -10.17 1.81
N ALA A 43 20.77 -10.61 2.99
CA ALA A 43 21.29 -9.73 4.03
C ALA A 43 22.57 -8.97 3.60
N LYS A 44 23.47 -9.64 2.88
CA LYS A 44 24.69 -9.03 2.33
C LYS A 44 24.33 -8.04 1.22
N ALA A 45 23.49 -8.45 0.26
CA ALA A 45 23.03 -7.58 -0.83
C ALA A 45 22.35 -6.31 -0.30
N TYR A 46 21.50 -6.44 0.72
CA TYR A 46 20.85 -5.31 1.38
C TYR A 46 21.86 -4.37 2.05
N THR A 47 22.86 -4.93 2.75
CA THR A 47 23.88 -4.14 3.45
C THR A 47 24.72 -3.33 2.46
N GLU A 48 25.17 -3.95 1.37
CA GLU A 48 25.94 -3.29 0.31
C GLU A 48 25.12 -2.17 -0.34
N LEU A 49 23.86 -2.43 -0.68
CA LEU A 49 22.97 -1.40 -1.23
C LEU A 49 22.74 -0.26 -0.23
N SER A 50 22.51 -0.57 1.05
CA SER A 50 22.33 0.44 2.11
C SER A 50 23.55 1.34 2.26
N GLN A 51 24.76 0.81 2.10
CA GLN A 51 25.99 1.59 2.08
C GLN A 51 26.03 2.54 0.88
N VAL A 52 25.80 2.04 -0.33
CA VAL A 52 25.75 2.88 -1.55
C VAL A 52 24.71 4.00 -1.42
N VAL A 53 23.52 3.69 -0.90
CA VAL A 53 22.45 4.67 -0.66
C VAL A 53 22.86 5.76 0.34
N ARG A 54 23.62 5.39 1.40
CA ARG A 54 24.14 6.35 2.38
C ARG A 54 25.25 7.22 1.79
N GLU A 55 26.21 6.62 1.11
CA GLU A 55 27.37 7.30 0.52
C GLU A 55 26.98 8.23 -0.63
N SER A 56 25.94 7.88 -1.39
CA SER A 56 25.36 8.75 -2.43
C SER A 56 24.50 9.90 -1.87
N GLY A 57 24.35 9.99 -0.55
CA GLY A 57 23.60 11.08 0.09
C GLY A 57 22.09 11.02 -0.11
N LEU A 58 21.54 9.89 -0.58
CA LEU A 58 20.10 9.73 -0.84
C LEU A 58 19.24 9.75 0.44
N LEU A 59 19.87 9.69 1.63
CA LEU A 59 19.20 9.77 2.94
C LEU A 59 19.36 11.14 3.62
N VAL A 60 19.93 12.15 2.93
CA VAL A 60 20.05 13.50 3.48
C VAL A 60 18.66 14.13 3.65
N ARG A 61 18.44 14.81 4.78
CA ARG A 61 17.15 15.39 5.13
C ARG A 61 16.78 16.57 4.22
N THR A 62 15.56 16.56 3.69
CA THR A 62 14.97 17.60 2.83
C THR A 62 14.24 18.67 3.64
N ARG A 63 14.94 19.33 4.58
CA ARG A 63 14.32 20.26 5.55
C ARG A 63 13.55 21.42 4.91
N VAL A 64 14.09 21.99 3.83
CA VAL A 64 13.46 23.10 3.11
C VAL A 64 12.14 22.66 2.47
N PHE A 65 12.10 21.45 1.91
CA PHE A 65 10.87 20.89 1.35
C PHE A 65 9.77 20.81 2.41
N TYR A 66 10.06 20.22 3.58
CA TYR A 66 9.07 20.12 4.65
C TYR A 66 8.68 21.47 5.25
N ALA A 67 9.60 22.44 5.30
CA ALA A 67 9.27 23.81 5.70
C ALA A 67 8.28 24.46 4.72
N LEU A 68 8.53 24.33 3.41
CA LEU A 68 7.64 24.86 2.37
C LEU A 68 6.26 24.20 2.42
N VAL A 69 6.19 22.88 2.53
CA VAL A 69 4.92 22.15 2.67
C VAL A 69 4.17 22.60 3.93
N GLY A 70 4.86 22.67 5.08
CA GLY A 70 4.26 23.14 6.33
C GLY A 70 3.72 24.55 6.23
N SER A 71 4.48 25.48 5.66
CA SER A 71 4.04 26.87 5.44
C SER A 71 2.85 26.95 4.49
N ALA A 72 2.86 26.18 3.40
CA ALA A 72 1.74 26.13 2.46
C ALA A 72 0.45 25.62 3.13
N LEU A 73 0.55 24.59 3.98
CA LEU A 73 -0.60 24.08 4.73
C LEU A 73 -1.13 25.11 5.72
N VAL A 74 -0.26 25.80 6.48
CA VAL A 74 -0.67 26.85 7.41
C VAL A 74 -1.41 27.97 6.67
N LEU A 75 -0.87 28.44 5.54
CA LEU A 75 -1.51 29.47 4.73
C LEU A 75 -2.85 28.99 4.15
N ALA A 76 -2.94 27.73 3.71
CA ALA A 76 -4.17 27.17 3.17
C ALA A 76 -5.26 27.03 4.25
N PHE A 77 -4.90 26.61 5.47
CA PHE A 77 -5.84 26.60 6.60
C PHE A 77 -6.31 28.01 6.95
N ALA A 78 -5.40 28.99 6.99
CA ALA A 78 -5.78 30.38 7.20
C ALA A 78 -6.74 30.88 6.10
N GLY A 79 -6.50 30.50 4.84
CA GLY A 79 -7.40 30.76 3.72
C GLY A 79 -8.77 30.10 3.88
N CYS A 80 -8.82 28.85 4.35
CA CYS A 80 -10.09 28.17 4.64
C CYS A 80 -10.86 28.85 5.77
N ILE A 81 -10.19 29.30 6.84
CA ILE A 81 -10.81 30.03 7.95
C ILE A 81 -11.35 31.38 7.45
N ALA A 82 -10.55 32.14 6.70
CA ALA A 82 -10.99 33.41 6.12
C ALA A 82 -12.18 33.20 5.17
N GLY A 83 -12.10 32.20 4.30
CA GLY A 83 -13.18 31.81 3.39
C GLY A 83 -14.45 31.42 4.16
N PHE A 84 -14.33 30.62 5.22
CA PHE A 84 -15.45 30.23 6.07
C PHE A 84 -16.16 31.46 6.66
N VAL A 85 -15.41 32.43 7.18
CA VAL A 85 -15.98 33.67 7.75
C VAL A 85 -16.62 34.54 6.67
N LEU A 86 -15.95 34.74 5.53
CA LEU A 86 -16.42 35.63 4.46
C LEU A 86 -17.62 35.07 3.70
N LEU A 87 -17.69 33.75 3.50
CA LEU A 87 -18.79 33.09 2.81
C LEU A 87 -20.03 32.92 3.68
N GLY A 88 -19.90 32.98 5.00
CA GLY A 88 -21.02 32.97 5.95
C GLY A 88 -21.97 31.78 5.80
N ASP A 89 -23.25 31.98 6.10
CA ASP A 89 -24.29 30.96 5.88
C ASP A 89 -24.63 30.84 4.39
N SER A 90 -23.84 30.04 3.68
CA SER A 90 -24.04 29.77 2.26
C SER A 90 -23.63 28.36 1.87
N TRP A 91 -24.19 27.86 0.77
CA TRP A 91 -23.83 26.56 0.20
C TRP A 91 -22.36 26.47 -0.25
N PHE A 92 -21.68 27.61 -0.45
CA PHE A 92 -20.25 27.62 -0.76
C PHE A 92 -19.37 27.09 0.36
N GLN A 93 -19.90 26.93 1.58
CA GLN A 93 -19.20 26.25 2.68
C GLN A 93 -18.82 24.79 2.34
N LEU A 94 -19.54 24.14 1.42
CA LEU A 94 -19.17 22.81 0.93
C LEU A 94 -17.81 22.80 0.22
N LEU A 95 -17.43 23.89 -0.44
CA LEU A 95 -16.09 24.02 -1.04
C LEU A 95 -15.01 24.11 0.04
N ILE A 96 -15.29 24.84 1.13
CA ILE A 96 -14.38 24.91 2.28
C ILE A 96 -14.25 23.54 2.94
N ALA A 97 -15.35 22.81 3.11
CA ALA A 97 -15.32 21.45 3.65
C ALA A 97 -14.47 20.50 2.79
N ALA A 98 -14.63 20.55 1.46
CA ALA A 98 -13.82 19.76 0.54
C ALA A 98 -12.33 20.12 0.61
N ALA A 99 -12.01 21.42 0.65
CA ALA A 99 -10.64 21.90 0.80
C ALA A 99 -10.02 21.42 2.12
N LEU A 100 -10.75 21.53 3.24
CA LEU A 100 -10.32 21.02 4.54
C LEU A 100 -10.04 19.52 4.50
N GLY A 101 -10.87 18.74 3.80
CA GLY A 101 -10.61 17.30 3.59
C GLY A 101 -9.24 17.05 2.96
N ILE A 102 -8.91 17.78 1.89
CA ILE A 102 -7.59 17.71 1.25
C ILE A 102 -6.47 18.11 2.22
N LEU A 103 -6.64 19.22 2.95
CA LEU A 103 -5.62 19.72 3.87
C LEU A 103 -5.36 18.76 5.03
N PHE A 104 -6.40 18.20 5.64
CA PHE A 104 -6.24 17.20 6.70
C PHE A 104 -5.55 15.93 6.20
N THR A 105 -5.83 15.47 4.97
CA THR A 105 -5.09 14.37 4.35
C THR A 105 -3.60 14.70 4.18
N GLN A 106 -3.26 15.92 3.77
CA GLN A 106 -1.85 16.34 3.67
C GLN A 106 -1.16 16.40 5.04
N VAL A 107 -1.86 16.87 6.08
CA VAL A 107 -1.34 16.82 7.46
C VAL A 107 -1.14 15.38 7.92
N ALA A 108 -2.05 14.46 7.56
CA ALA A 108 -1.91 13.03 7.85
C ALA A 108 -0.67 12.42 7.15
N PHE A 109 -0.37 12.83 5.92
CA PHE A 109 0.87 12.44 5.24
C PHE A 109 2.12 12.98 5.96
N LEU A 110 2.11 14.21 6.46
CA LEU A 110 3.23 14.70 7.29
C LEU A 110 3.39 13.88 8.59
N ALA A 111 2.29 13.45 9.20
CA ALA A 111 2.33 12.56 10.36
C ALA A 111 2.94 11.19 10.01
N HIS A 112 2.59 10.65 8.84
CA HIS A 112 3.16 9.43 8.28
C HIS A 112 4.68 9.56 8.10
N GLU A 113 5.14 10.62 7.43
CA GLU A 113 6.57 10.88 7.20
C GLU A 113 7.35 11.05 8.51
N ALA A 114 6.75 11.71 9.51
CA ALA A 114 7.33 11.83 10.84
C ALA A 114 7.47 10.45 11.51
N ASN A 115 6.45 9.60 11.47
CA ASN A 115 6.56 8.25 12.05
C ASN A 115 7.63 7.38 11.35
N HIS A 116 7.87 7.59 10.06
CA HIS A 116 8.99 6.98 9.32
C HIS A 116 10.36 7.65 9.57
N ARG A 117 10.39 8.63 10.47
CA ARG A 117 11.59 9.39 10.85
C ARG A 117 12.20 10.14 9.67
N GLN A 118 11.40 10.61 8.71
CA GLN A 118 11.93 11.24 7.50
C GLN A 118 12.21 12.73 7.66
N ILE A 119 11.45 13.42 8.53
CA ILE A 119 11.46 14.89 8.62
C ILE A 119 12.69 15.38 9.38
N PHE A 120 12.85 14.94 10.64
CA PHE A 120 13.96 15.37 11.48
C PHE A 120 15.06 14.30 11.59
N ALA A 121 16.28 14.73 11.93
CA ALA A 121 17.36 13.82 12.26
C ALA A 121 17.12 13.09 13.60
N SER A 122 16.47 13.77 14.56
CA SER A 122 16.17 13.21 15.88
C SER A 122 14.90 12.37 15.85
N GLY A 123 14.99 11.11 16.31
CA GLY A 123 13.84 10.24 16.51
C GLY A 123 12.78 10.90 17.40
N PRO A 124 13.09 11.26 18.65
CA PRO A 124 12.12 11.88 19.56
C PRO A 124 11.45 13.16 19.03
N ALA A 125 12.16 13.95 18.21
CA ALA A 125 11.56 15.12 17.57
C ALA A 125 10.47 14.73 16.56
N ASN A 126 10.73 13.68 15.77
CA ASN A 126 9.71 13.13 14.86
C ASN A 126 8.53 12.52 15.63
N ASP A 127 8.76 11.80 16.73
CA ASP A 127 7.67 11.25 17.55
C ASP A 127 6.72 12.34 18.06
N ARG A 128 7.30 13.42 18.61
CA ARG A 128 6.53 14.55 19.10
C ARG A 128 5.74 15.20 17.96
N LEU A 129 6.37 15.40 16.81
CA LEU A 129 5.67 15.96 15.65
C LEU A 129 4.50 15.07 15.26
N ALA A 130 4.73 13.76 15.06
CA ALA A 130 3.70 12.79 14.70
C ALA A 130 2.54 12.76 15.70
N LEU A 131 2.83 12.82 17.00
CA LEU A 131 1.80 12.91 18.04
C LEU A 131 0.98 14.20 17.93
N TRP A 132 1.64 15.36 17.80
CA TRP A 132 0.95 16.64 17.72
C TRP A 132 0.03 16.73 16.50
N ILE A 133 0.53 16.41 15.30
CA ILE A 133 -0.25 16.57 14.07
C ILE A 133 -1.16 15.36 13.80
N GLY A 134 -0.72 14.15 14.12
CA GLY A 134 -1.51 12.93 13.95
C GLY A 134 -2.66 12.85 14.94
N ASN A 135 -2.38 12.91 16.24
CA ASN A 135 -3.43 12.83 17.25
C ASN A 135 -4.18 14.16 17.39
N GLY A 136 -3.46 15.28 17.48
CA GLY A 136 -4.04 16.57 17.84
C GLY A 136 -4.79 17.25 16.70
N VAL A 137 -4.30 17.15 15.46
CA VAL A 137 -4.90 17.83 14.31
C VAL A 137 -5.78 16.88 13.50
N VAL A 138 -5.33 15.66 13.22
CA VAL A 138 -6.06 14.69 12.40
C VAL A 138 -6.99 13.79 13.22
N GLY A 139 -6.73 13.61 14.53
CA GLY A 139 -7.53 12.72 15.39
C GLY A 139 -7.17 11.24 15.28
N MET A 140 -5.99 10.90 14.73
CA MET A 140 -5.53 9.53 14.55
C MET A 140 -4.55 9.13 15.66
N SER A 141 -4.79 8.01 16.33
CA SER A 141 -3.86 7.50 17.35
C SER A 141 -2.54 7.05 16.72
N GLN A 142 -1.45 7.75 17.07
CA GLN A 142 -0.11 7.42 16.60
C GLN A 142 0.31 5.98 16.96
N SER A 143 -0.05 5.47 18.14
CA SER A 143 0.36 4.13 18.58
C SER A 143 -0.39 3.02 17.82
N TRP A 144 -1.69 3.18 17.63
CA TRP A 144 -2.48 2.28 16.78
C TRP A 144 -1.95 2.28 15.35
N TRP A 145 -1.76 3.48 14.79
CA TRP A 145 -1.26 3.64 13.43
C TRP A 145 0.12 3.00 13.26
N ALA A 146 1.08 3.30 14.15
CA ALA A 146 2.43 2.74 14.07
C ALA A 146 2.44 1.22 14.18
N SER A 147 1.63 0.64 15.07
CA SER A 147 1.51 -0.82 15.22
C SER A 147 0.98 -1.49 13.94
N LYS A 148 -0.12 -0.97 13.40
CA LYS A 148 -0.77 -1.46 12.19
C LYS A 148 0.11 -1.27 10.95
N HIS A 149 0.66 -0.08 10.77
CA HIS A 149 1.48 0.31 9.63
C HIS A 149 2.83 -0.44 9.59
N THR A 150 3.46 -0.68 10.75
CA THR A 150 4.70 -1.47 10.80
C THR A 150 4.48 -2.91 10.34
N ARG A 151 3.36 -3.53 10.73
CA ARG A 151 3.01 -4.89 10.28
C ARG A 151 2.78 -4.95 8.78
N HIS A 152 2.06 -3.98 8.22
CA HIS A 152 1.85 -3.83 6.79
C HIS A 152 3.20 -3.77 6.05
N HIS A 153 4.09 -2.83 6.41
CA HIS A 153 5.38 -2.71 5.72
C HIS A 153 6.33 -3.90 5.91
N ALA A 154 6.20 -4.65 7.00
CA ALA A 154 6.98 -5.87 7.19
C ALA A 154 6.48 -7.04 6.32
N ASN A 155 5.20 -7.07 5.96
CA ASN A 155 4.59 -8.16 5.21
C ASN A 155 3.53 -7.66 4.20
N PRO A 156 3.85 -6.73 3.28
CA PRO A 156 2.84 -6.07 2.48
C PRO A 156 2.15 -7.07 1.53
N ASN A 157 0.83 -6.93 1.38
CA ASN A 157 -0.03 -7.78 0.55
C ASN A 157 0.08 -9.28 0.86
N ARG A 158 0.46 -9.63 2.09
CA ARG A 158 0.59 -11.03 2.53
C ARG A 158 -0.61 -11.44 3.36
N VAL A 159 -1.42 -12.35 2.81
CA VAL A 159 -2.61 -12.92 3.47
C VAL A 159 -2.27 -13.44 4.87
N GLY A 160 -3.09 -13.06 5.85
CA GLY A 160 -2.93 -13.43 7.26
C GLY A 160 -1.77 -12.76 8.01
N LYS A 161 -1.10 -11.78 7.40
CA LYS A 161 -0.01 -11.00 8.03
C LYS A 161 -0.22 -9.50 7.90
N ASP A 162 -0.63 -9.06 6.72
CA ASP A 162 -0.93 -7.67 6.42
C ASP A 162 -2.33 -7.29 6.91
N PRO A 163 -2.46 -6.38 7.91
CA PRO A 163 -3.78 -5.89 8.33
C PRO A 163 -4.54 -5.14 7.24
N ASP A 164 -3.85 -4.57 6.24
CA ASP A 164 -4.48 -3.66 5.29
C ASP A 164 -5.28 -4.37 4.19
N ILE A 165 -5.18 -5.70 4.10
CA ILE A 165 -5.97 -6.54 3.19
C ILE A 165 -6.96 -7.45 3.93
N GLU A 166 -7.10 -7.30 5.25
CA GLU A 166 -8.16 -7.96 6.00
C GLU A 166 -9.53 -7.44 5.54
N ILE A 167 -10.54 -8.31 5.54
CA ILE A 167 -11.90 -7.96 5.11
C ILE A 167 -12.52 -6.91 6.05
N ASP A 168 -12.96 -5.80 5.47
CA ASP A 168 -13.78 -4.77 6.12
C ASP A 168 -14.83 -4.26 5.11
N THR A 169 -14.72 -3.00 4.67
CA THR A 169 -15.62 -2.40 3.69
C THR A 169 -15.33 -2.88 2.26
N ILE A 170 -14.07 -3.21 1.97
CA ILE A 170 -13.59 -3.68 0.67
C ILE A 170 -13.09 -5.11 0.82
N SER A 171 -13.43 -5.97 -0.15
CA SER A 171 -12.85 -7.30 -0.26
C SER A 171 -11.69 -7.30 -1.24
N PHE A 172 -10.54 -7.83 -0.80
CA PHE A 172 -9.34 -7.99 -1.63
C PHE A 172 -9.18 -9.42 -2.17
N LEU A 173 -9.99 -10.38 -1.69
CA LEU A 173 -9.93 -11.79 -2.06
C LEU A 173 -11.26 -12.26 -2.63
N ASP A 174 -11.23 -13.11 -3.66
CA ASP A 174 -12.43 -13.66 -4.29
C ASP A 174 -13.31 -14.42 -3.29
N GLU A 175 -12.68 -15.16 -2.38
CA GLU A 175 -13.37 -15.91 -1.32
C GLU A 175 -14.13 -15.02 -0.34
N ASP A 176 -13.62 -13.82 -0.06
CA ASP A 176 -14.26 -12.85 0.82
C ASP A 176 -15.37 -12.09 0.09
N ALA A 177 -15.17 -11.78 -1.20
CA ALA A 177 -16.19 -11.18 -2.05
C ALA A 177 -17.40 -12.12 -2.25
N ALA A 178 -17.15 -13.43 -2.32
CA ALA A 178 -18.21 -14.43 -2.43
C ALA A 178 -19.11 -14.51 -1.17
N LYS A 179 -18.57 -14.18 0.03
CA LYS A 179 -19.31 -14.20 1.30
C LYS A 179 -20.18 -12.96 1.52
N ALA A 180 -19.91 -11.87 0.81
CA ALA A 180 -20.63 -10.59 0.94
C ALA A 180 -21.94 -10.53 0.12
N ARG A 181 -22.37 -11.66 -0.47
CA ARG A 181 -23.58 -11.76 -1.30
C ARG A 181 -24.85 -11.93 -0.48
#